data_AF-A0A6P0ZS27-F1
#
_entry.id   AF-A0A6P0ZS27-F1
#
_cell.length_a   1.000
_cell.length_b   1.000
_cell.length_c   1.000
_cell.angle_alpha   90.00
_cell.angle_beta   90.00
_cell.angle_gamma   90.00
#
_symmetry.space_group_name_H-M   'P 1'
#
loop_
_entity.id
_entity.type
_entity.pdbx_description
1 polymer ?
#
loop_
_entity_poly.entity_id
_entity_poly.type
_entity_poly.pdbx_seq_one_letter_code
_entity_poly.pdbx_strand_id
1 'polypeptide(L)'
;MKTDTIQRQIKSFKKRFGEAHLLLACHAALPLAITPDLLYCIWANFQQDVKGRGIDIPWVAVTDLLFSGIWEEVGLEIYEMDATIREMLLNYLKDNHNFGEQRIKELSEFLLVYIQPQLESDDPDIQDFAQAQRWTAQAYLRPKASAKGLGLALSRAYQHDRDDLIRIAAVVETLAEPLSKFKKLLIYGRGMTKFARGDLEGAKAEFDKLRGWGNHAHVAGVRLLLPKNQELTREKPKSFRVDWLTLGILSLVLLVRVNWVLVQSPPPDPSSIKVINIPGCLTSPVRGLDQQLINQLNVVRPKSLVSFADLNVQIGTATWPYLQPAAKQALQKAIDERGKPLFVTSAYRTIAQQLVLYNHYRNQRCGIRRAAPPSRSISQSGLALYISDNQGWRPFLEKHGWQWVGPSDSANFNYLGGNIINIRADSVLAFQQLWNLNNPTDRIKQDGIYNAETELRLNNSPVDGFPKES
;
A
#
# COMPACT_ATOMS: atom_id res chain seq x y z
N MET A 1 -13.76 -6.59 27.13
CA MET A 1 -12.27 -6.50 27.15
C MET A 1 -11.70 -5.76 25.94
N LYS A 2 -11.90 -6.18 24.67
CA LYS A 2 -11.39 -5.44 23.48
C LYS A 2 -12.06 -4.06 23.32
N THR A 3 -13.39 -3.98 23.42
CA THR A 3 -14.16 -2.73 23.32
C THR A 3 -13.82 -1.71 24.41
N ASP A 4 -13.63 -2.15 25.66
CA ASP A 4 -13.26 -1.26 26.78
C ASP A 4 -11.88 -0.63 26.57
N THR A 5 -10.96 -1.39 25.96
CA THR A 5 -9.61 -0.90 25.62
C THR A 5 -9.66 0.11 24.48
N ILE A 6 -10.47 -0.13 23.45
CA ILE A 6 -10.69 0.81 22.34
C ILE A 6 -11.36 2.10 22.84
N GLN A 7 -12.38 2.00 23.70
CA GLN A 7 -12.99 3.18 24.32
C GLN A 7 -11.98 4.00 25.11
N ARG A 8 -11.07 3.35 25.85
CA ARG A 8 -9.97 4.02 26.54
C ARG A 8 -9.00 4.68 25.57
N GLN A 9 -8.70 4.05 24.43
CA GLN A 9 -7.84 4.61 23.39
C GLN A 9 -8.44 5.88 22.78
N ILE A 10 -9.72 5.86 22.38
CA ILE A 10 -10.41 7.05 21.83
C ILE A 10 -10.50 8.18 22.88
N LYS A 11 -10.81 7.84 24.14
CA LYS A 11 -10.81 8.83 25.24
C LYS A 11 -9.43 9.43 25.47
N SER A 12 -8.38 8.62 25.41
CA SER A 12 -6.98 9.08 25.54
C SER A 12 -6.59 10.00 24.39
N PHE A 13 -6.98 9.65 23.17
CA PHE A 13 -6.76 10.48 21.98
C PHE A 13 -7.43 11.85 22.11
N LYS A 14 -8.73 11.88 22.46
CA LYS A 14 -9.46 13.13 22.72
C LYS A 14 -8.81 13.94 23.84
N LYS A 15 -8.36 13.29 24.92
CA LYS A 15 -7.68 13.98 26.04
C LYS A 15 -6.34 14.61 25.60
N ARG A 16 -5.60 13.95 24.70
CA ARG A 16 -4.29 14.40 24.23
C ARG A 16 -4.39 15.54 23.22
N PHE A 17 -5.29 15.42 22.24
CA PHE A 17 -5.33 16.32 21.10
C PHE A 17 -6.53 17.27 21.09
N GLY A 18 -7.58 16.96 21.83
CA GLY A 18 -8.79 17.78 21.92
C GLY A 18 -9.94 17.27 21.06
N GLU A 19 -11.06 17.99 21.12
CA GLU A 19 -12.30 17.61 20.46
C GLU A 19 -12.23 17.74 18.93
N ALA A 20 -11.58 18.78 18.43
CA ALA A 20 -11.49 19.04 17.00
C ALA A 20 -10.75 17.90 16.26
N HIS A 21 -9.68 17.35 16.84
CA HIS A 21 -9.00 16.16 16.32
C HIS A 21 -9.87 14.90 16.36
N LEU A 22 -10.65 14.70 17.44
CA LEU A 22 -11.60 13.59 17.49
C LEU A 22 -12.65 13.72 16.39
N LEU A 23 -13.16 14.92 16.15
CA LEU A 23 -14.10 15.17 15.07
C LEU A 23 -13.47 14.86 13.71
N LEU A 24 -12.21 15.25 13.45
CA LEU A 24 -11.52 14.84 12.22
C LEU A 24 -11.43 13.32 12.10
N ALA A 25 -11.09 12.61 13.18
CA ALA A 25 -11.04 11.15 13.21
C ALA A 25 -12.41 10.52 12.88
N CYS A 26 -13.50 11.11 13.39
CA CYS A 26 -14.86 10.70 13.08
C CYS A 26 -15.22 10.88 11.59
N HIS A 27 -14.84 12.00 10.97
CA HIS A 27 -15.06 12.21 9.53
C HIS A 27 -14.22 11.23 8.70
N ALA A 28 -12.96 11.03 9.09
CA ALA A 28 -12.04 10.11 8.43
C ALA A 28 -12.42 8.63 8.58
N ALA A 29 -13.30 8.27 9.52
CA ALA A 29 -13.77 6.89 9.69
C ALA A 29 -14.76 6.44 8.58
N LEU A 30 -15.31 7.35 7.76
CA LEU A 30 -16.23 6.96 6.69
C LEU A 30 -15.51 6.17 5.58
N PRO A 31 -14.44 6.68 4.93
CA PRO A 31 -13.61 5.89 4.03
C PRO A 31 -13.16 4.56 4.65
N LEU A 32 -12.99 3.51 3.83
CA LEU A 32 -12.44 2.23 4.31
C LEU A 32 -10.95 2.34 4.62
N ALA A 33 -10.25 3.12 3.80
CA ALA A 33 -8.88 3.53 4.00
C ALA A 33 -8.71 5.00 3.61
N ILE A 34 -7.65 5.63 4.10
CA ILE A 34 -7.34 7.03 3.79
C ILE A 34 -5.92 7.15 3.26
N THR A 35 -5.72 8.13 2.40
CA THR A 35 -4.41 8.68 2.09
C THR A 35 -4.20 10.00 2.84
N PRO A 36 -2.96 10.49 3.01
CA PRO A 36 -2.73 11.83 3.54
C PRO A 36 -3.50 12.89 2.74
N ASP A 37 -3.52 12.75 1.42
CA ASP A 37 -4.29 13.62 0.51
C ASP A 37 -5.80 13.59 0.82
N LEU A 38 -6.42 12.40 0.85
CA LEU A 38 -7.84 12.27 1.19
C LEU A 38 -8.14 12.84 2.58
N LEU A 39 -7.26 12.63 3.55
CA LEU A 39 -7.45 13.16 4.90
C LEU A 39 -7.34 14.70 4.93
N TYR A 40 -6.43 15.30 4.15
CA TYR A 40 -6.38 16.76 3.98
C TYR A 40 -7.62 17.29 3.25
N CYS A 41 -8.13 16.59 2.23
CA CYS A 41 -9.36 17.01 1.56
C CYS A 41 -10.57 16.92 2.50
N ILE A 42 -10.67 15.89 3.35
CA ILE A 42 -11.69 15.81 4.41
C ILE A 42 -11.52 16.97 5.38
N TRP A 43 -10.31 17.23 5.86
CA TRP A 43 -10.04 18.36 6.74
C TRP A 43 -10.49 19.69 6.09
N ALA A 44 -10.11 19.96 4.84
CA ALA A 44 -10.42 21.22 4.17
C ALA A 44 -11.93 21.45 3.95
N ASN A 45 -12.68 20.38 3.65
CA ASN A 45 -14.10 20.49 3.28
C ASN A 45 -15.05 20.42 4.50
N PHE A 46 -14.58 19.92 5.64
CA PHE A 46 -15.43 19.63 6.80
C PHE A 46 -15.03 20.44 8.05
N GLN A 47 -14.84 21.76 7.88
CA GLN A 47 -14.52 22.71 8.97
C GLN A 47 -15.74 23.28 9.71
N GLN A 48 -16.96 22.95 9.26
CA GLN A 48 -18.20 23.43 9.86
C GLN A 48 -19.13 22.27 10.15
N ASP A 49 -19.97 22.39 11.19
CA ASP A 49 -21.06 21.47 11.49
C ASP A 49 -22.23 21.62 10.48
N VAL A 50 -23.26 20.77 10.55
CA VAL A 50 -24.36 20.82 9.56
C VAL A 50 -25.26 22.05 9.71
N LYS A 51 -25.03 22.87 10.73
CA LYS A 51 -25.71 24.14 11.00
C LYS A 51 -24.82 25.35 10.63
N GLY A 52 -23.65 25.12 10.03
CA GLY A 52 -22.72 26.15 9.58
C GLY A 52 -21.83 26.73 10.69
N ARG A 53 -21.76 26.12 11.88
CA ARG A 53 -20.87 26.58 12.95
C ARG A 53 -19.48 25.96 12.79
N GLY A 54 -18.44 26.78 12.96
CA GLY A 54 -17.05 26.33 12.88
C GLY A 54 -16.71 25.24 13.90
N ILE A 55 -15.90 24.28 13.46
CA ILE A 55 -15.32 23.20 14.29
C ILE A 55 -13.85 23.52 14.63
N ASP A 56 -13.21 24.41 13.87
CA ASP A 56 -11.85 24.91 14.05
C ASP A 56 -10.81 23.79 14.18
N ILE A 57 -10.83 22.85 13.24
CA ILE A 57 -9.87 21.74 13.23
C ILE A 57 -8.53 22.27 12.75
N PRO A 58 -7.46 22.22 13.57
CA PRO A 58 -6.17 22.74 13.17
C PRO A 58 -5.55 21.87 12.06
N TRP A 59 -4.82 22.48 11.13
CA TRP A 59 -4.22 21.75 10.00
C TRP A 59 -3.26 20.63 10.46
N VAL A 60 -2.59 20.80 11.61
CA VAL A 60 -1.72 19.78 12.22
C VAL A 60 -2.47 18.51 12.64
N ALA A 61 -3.80 18.58 12.78
CA ALA A 61 -4.61 17.43 13.17
C ALA A 61 -4.54 16.28 12.16
N VAL A 62 -4.28 16.56 10.89
CA VAL A 62 -4.07 15.53 9.86
C VAL A 62 -2.86 14.68 10.20
N THR A 63 -1.72 15.32 10.49
CA THR A 63 -0.48 14.63 10.86
C THR A 63 -0.63 13.95 12.22
N ASP A 64 -1.17 14.64 13.23
CA ASP A 64 -1.40 14.07 14.56
C ASP A 64 -2.26 12.80 14.50
N LEU A 65 -3.30 12.79 13.64
CA LEU A 65 -4.19 11.65 13.48
C LEU A 65 -3.47 10.45 12.85
N LEU A 66 -2.71 10.65 11.78
CA LEU A 66 -1.95 9.56 11.12
C LEU A 66 -0.91 8.94 12.05
N PHE A 67 -0.28 9.72 12.94
CA PHE A 67 0.72 9.23 13.91
C PHE A 67 0.15 8.87 15.29
N SER A 68 -1.17 8.87 15.46
CA SER A 68 -1.82 8.65 16.76
C SER A 68 -1.84 7.19 17.21
N GLY A 69 -1.59 6.25 16.29
CA GLY A 69 -1.77 4.80 16.50
C GLY A 69 -3.23 4.34 16.46
N ILE A 70 -4.17 5.21 16.07
CA ILE A 70 -5.55 4.83 15.71
C ILE A 70 -5.61 4.24 14.29
N TRP A 71 -4.67 4.66 13.45
CA TRP A 71 -4.52 4.23 12.07
C TRP A 71 -3.28 3.37 11.91
N GLU A 72 -3.38 2.37 11.05
CA GLU A 72 -2.29 1.48 10.66
C GLU A 72 -2.00 1.68 9.18
N GLU A 73 -0.73 1.90 8.83
CA GLU A 73 -0.30 1.96 7.43
C GLU A 73 -0.30 0.54 6.85
N VAL A 74 -1.19 0.27 5.89
CA VAL A 74 -1.37 -1.05 5.27
C VAL A 74 -0.82 -1.12 3.84
N GLY A 75 -0.46 0.03 3.27
CA GLY A 75 0.15 0.20 1.96
C GLY A 75 0.79 1.59 1.87
N LEU A 76 1.50 1.90 0.78
CA LEU A 76 2.17 3.19 0.63
C LEU A 76 1.16 4.33 0.79
N GLU A 77 1.31 5.10 1.87
CA GLU A 77 0.40 6.20 2.18
C GLU A 77 -1.08 5.77 2.23
N ILE A 78 -1.37 4.50 2.46
CA ILE A 78 -2.72 3.97 2.64
C ILE A 78 -2.85 3.51 4.08
N TYR A 79 -3.72 4.18 4.81
CA TYR A 79 -3.95 3.94 6.22
C TYR A 79 -5.35 3.37 6.44
N GLU A 80 -5.42 2.35 7.28
CA GLU A 80 -6.68 1.73 7.70
C GLU A 80 -6.87 1.84 9.20
N MET A 81 -8.12 1.72 9.61
CA MET A 81 -8.51 1.74 11.01
C MET A 81 -9.12 0.39 11.37
N ASP A 82 -8.83 -0.13 12.57
CA ASP A 82 -9.52 -1.31 13.10
C ASP A 82 -11.04 -1.12 13.01
N ALA A 83 -11.73 -2.16 12.52
CA ALA A 83 -13.15 -2.09 12.21
C ALA A 83 -14.03 -1.69 13.43
N THR A 84 -13.64 -2.08 14.65
CA THR A 84 -14.35 -1.71 15.88
C THR A 84 -14.11 -0.24 16.24
N ILE A 85 -12.90 0.28 16.03
CA ILE A 85 -12.64 1.72 16.20
C ILE A 85 -13.45 2.52 15.17
N ARG A 86 -13.43 2.08 13.91
CA ARG A 86 -14.18 2.72 12.82
C ARG A 86 -15.67 2.79 13.12
N GLU A 87 -16.26 1.68 13.54
CA GLU A 87 -17.68 1.63 13.95
C GLU A 87 -17.98 2.61 15.08
N MET A 88 -17.14 2.65 16.11
CA MET A 88 -17.34 3.55 17.24
C MET A 88 -17.25 5.03 16.86
N LEU A 89 -16.29 5.40 16.01
CA LEU A 89 -16.14 6.79 15.56
C LEU A 89 -17.28 7.22 14.63
N LEU A 90 -17.79 6.32 13.79
CA LEU A 90 -18.97 6.56 12.97
C LEU A 90 -20.23 6.74 13.81
N ASN A 91 -20.41 5.90 14.84
CA ASN A 91 -21.52 6.06 15.78
C ASN A 91 -21.41 7.38 16.55
N TYR A 92 -20.20 7.78 16.96
CA TYR A 92 -19.98 9.09 17.58
C TYR A 92 -20.43 10.25 16.66
N LEU A 93 -20.15 10.16 15.36
CA LEU A 93 -20.57 11.15 14.38
C LEU A 93 -22.10 11.18 14.19
N LYS A 94 -22.73 10.00 14.13
CA LYS A 94 -24.19 9.85 13.97
C LYS A 94 -24.99 10.28 15.19
N ASP A 95 -24.49 10.00 16.39
CA ASP A 95 -25.18 10.35 17.64
C ASP A 95 -25.01 11.84 17.99
N ASN A 96 -24.09 12.53 17.33
CA ASN A 96 -23.85 13.95 17.56
C ASN A 96 -24.93 14.83 16.90
N HIS A 97 -25.68 15.56 17.72
CA HIS A 97 -26.76 16.48 17.32
C HIS A 97 -26.36 17.63 16.36
N ASN A 98 -25.06 17.85 16.14
CA ASN A 98 -24.54 18.84 15.20
C ASN A 98 -24.10 18.23 13.85
N PHE A 99 -24.20 16.91 13.72
CA PHE A 99 -23.79 16.16 12.53
C PHE A 99 -24.90 15.21 12.10
N GLY A 100 -25.06 14.09 12.82
CA GLY A 100 -26.06 13.09 12.52
C GLY A 100 -25.86 12.38 11.19
N GLU A 101 -26.92 11.70 10.74
CA GLU A 101 -26.99 11.03 9.44
C GLU A 101 -26.77 11.97 8.26
N GLN A 102 -27.06 13.27 8.42
CA GLN A 102 -26.81 14.25 7.38
C GLN A 102 -25.31 14.34 7.06
N ARG A 103 -24.44 14.42 8.08
CA ARG A 103 -23.00 14.48 7.85
C ARG A 103 -22.45 13.24 7.16
N ILE A 104 -22.98 12.06 7.48
CA ILE A 104 -22.60 10.80 6.82
C ILE A 104 -22.91 10.85 5.32
N LYS A 105 -24.06 11.42 4.93
CA LYS A 105 -24.43 11.61 3.52
C LYS A 105 -23.50 12.60 2.83
N GLU A 106 -23.22 13.75 3.44
CA GLU A 106 -22.31 14.76 2.89
C GLU A 106 -20.89 14.19 2.68
N LEU A 107 -20.37 13.44 3.67
CA LEU A 107 -19.08 12.74 3.52
C LEU A 107 -19.11 11.68 2.42
N SER A 108 -20.22 10.97 2.26
CA SER A 108 -20.37 9.96 1.21
C SER A 108 -20.43 10.58 -0.18
N GLU A 109 -21.14 11.70 -0.33
CA GLU A 109 -21.19 12.46 -1.58
C GLU A 109 -19.83 13.05 -1.93
N PHE A 110 -19.15 13.65 -0.95
CA PHE A 110 -17.77 14.09 -1.09
C PHE A 110 -16.85 12.95 -1.52
N LEU A 111 -16.94 11.79 -0.87
CA LEU A 111 -16.10 10.64 -1.19
C LEU A 111 -16.33 10.15 -2.62
N LEU A 112 -17.57 10.17 -3.12
CA LEU A 112 -17.86 9.82 -4.53
C LEU A 112 -17.24 10.80 -5.52
N VAL A 113 -17.24 12.09 -5.21
CA VAL A 113 -16.59 13.11 -6.04
C VAL A 113 -15.08 12.94 -6.00
N TYR A 114 -14.50 12.76 -4.80
CA TYR A 114 -13.06 12.61 -4.61
C TYR A 114 -12.49 11.45 -5.40
N ILE A 115 -13.17 10.29 -5.42
CA ILE A 115 -12.66 9.07 -6.06
C ILE A 115 -12.91 9.01 -7.57
N GLN A 116 -13.63 9.97 -8.15
CA GLN A 116 -14.06 9.88 -9.55
C GLN A 116 -12.87 9.75 -10.52
N PRO A 117 -11.80 10.56 -10.41
CA PRO A 117 -10.60 10.38 -11.24
C PRO A 117 -9.94 9.01 -11.07
N GLN A 118 -9.93 8.47 -9.85
CA GLN A 118 -9.29 7.20 -9.50
C GLN A 118 -10.09 6.00 -10.03
N LEU A 119 -11.41 6.12 -10.18
CA LEU A 119 -12.23 5.10 -10.84
C LEU A 119 -11.92 4.99 -12.35
N GLU A 120 -11.47 6.09 -12.96
CA GLU A 120 -11.09 6.20 -14.36
C GLU A 120 -9.59 5.93 -14.58
N SER A 121 -8.85 5.63 -13.51
CA SER A 121 -7.43 5.29 -13.56
C SER A 121 -7.18 4.01 -14.36
N ASP A 122 -6.11 4.03 -15.18
CA ASP A 122 -5.59 2.84 -15.86
C ASP A 122 -4.85 1.90 -14.91
N ASP A 123 -4.47 2.37 -13.71
CA ASP A 123 -3.89 1.56 -12.64
C ASP A 123 -4.99 0.75 -11.91
N PRO A 124 -4.97 -0.60 -11.99
CA PRO A 124 -5.99 -1.44 -11.38
C PRO A 124 -6.04 -1.35 -9.86
N ASP A 125 -4.91 -1.11 -9.18
CA ASP A 125 -4.87 -1.02 -7.71
C ASP A 125 -5.53 0.28 -7.24
N ILE A 126 -5.31 1.38 -7.96
CA ILE A 126 -5.99 2.66 -7.74
C ILE A 126 -7.49 2.53 -8.03
N GLN A 127 -7.86 1.86 -9.12
CA GLN A 127 -9.25 1.61 -9.46
C GLN A 127 -9.93 0.72 -8.41
N ASP A 128 -9.26 -0.31 -7.91
CA ASP A 128 -9.79 -1.21 -6.87
C ASP A 128 -9.96 -0.51 -5.53
N PHE A 129 -9.00 0.33 -5.15
CA PHE A 129 -9.10 1.21 -3.99
C PHE A 129 -10.32 2.13 -4.14
N ALA A 130 -10.42 2.85 -5.26
CA ALA A 130 -11.54 3.74 -5.55
C ALA A 130 -12.88 2.99 -5.56
N GLN A 131 -12.92 1.79 -6.12
CA GLN A 131 -14.13 0.98 -6.19
C GLN A 131 -14.61 0.50 -4.80
N ALA A 132 -13.68 0.21 -3.87
CA ALA A 132 -14.03 -0.09 -2.49
C ALA A 132 -14.61 1.14 -1.76
N GLN A 133 -14.03 2.31 -1.97
CA GLN A 133 -14.56 3.58 -1.45
C GLN A 133 -15.94 3.91 -2.04
N ARG A 134 -16.12 3.65 -3.34
CA ARG A 134 -17.41 3.82 -4.04
C ARG A 134 -18.50 2.97 -3.40
N TRP A 135 -18.22 1.69 -3.15
CA TRP A 135 -19.19 0.80 -2.47
C TRP A 135 -19.54 1.30 -1.07
N THR A 136 -18.56 1.85 -0.36
CA THR A 136 -18.73 2.43 0.98
C THR A 136 -19.67 3.62 0.97
N ALA A 137 -19.38 4.63 0.14
CA ALA A 137 -20.26 5.79 0.00
C ALA A 137 -21.66 5.39 -0.47
N GLN A 138 -21.76 4.48 -1.44
CA GLN A 138 -23.05 3.99 -1.94
C GLN A 138 -23.82 3.17 -0.92
N ALA A 139 -23.17 2.48 0.03
CA ALA A 139 -23.85 1.75 1.08
C ALA A 139 -24.63 2.71 2.00
N TYR A 140 -24.05 3.87 2.33
CA TYR A 140 -24.73 4.90 3.13
C TYR A 140 -25.79 5.69 2.33
N LEU A 141 -25.53 6.01 1.07
CA LEU A 141 -26.46 6.80 0.24
C LEU A 141 -27.61 5.97 -0.34
N ARG A 142 -27.32 4.76 -0.81
CA ARG A 142 -28.23 3.92 -1.62
C ARG A 142 -28.02 2.43 -1.29
N PRO A 143 -28.33 1.99 -0.06
CA PRO A 143 -27.97 0.65 0.44
C PRO A 143 -28.52 -0.48 -0.42
N LYS A 144 -29.72 -0.34 -1.00
CA LYS A 144 -30.29 -1.34 -1.92
C LYS A 144 -29.51 -1.49 -3.22
N ALA A 145 -29.08 -0.36 -3.82
CA ALA A 145 -28.29 -0.38 -5.04
C ALA A 145 -26.87 -0.90 -4.76
N SER A 146 -26.26 -0.49 -3.64
CA SER A 146 -24.95 -1.01 -3.21
C SER A 146 -25.00 -2.52 -2.95
N ALA A 147 -26.01 -3.02 -2.24
CA ALA A 147 -26.19 -4.46 -2.01
C ALA A 147 -26.34 -5.25 -3.32
N LYS A 148 -27.04 -4.70 -4.32
CA LYS A 148 -27.12 -5.30 -5.67
C LYS A 148 -25.76 -5.31 -6.37
N GLY A 149 -25.03 -4.18 -6.34
CA GLY A 149 -23.70 -4.07 -6.95
C GLY A 149 -22.68 -5.03 -6.33
N LEU A 150 -22.58 -5.05 -5.00
CA LEU A 150 -21.72 -5.96 -4.24
C LEU A 150 -22.09 -7.44 -4.49
N GLY A 151 -23.39 -7.75 -4.57
CA GLY A 151 -23.85 -9.09 -4.95
C GLY A 151 -23.38 -9.51 -6.34
N LEU A 152 -23.49 -8.63 -7.35
CA LEU A 152 -23.00 -8.91 -8.70
C LEU A 152 -21.49 -9.11 -8.74
N ALA A 153 -20.75 -8.26 -8.00
CA ALA A 153 -19.30 -8.35 -7.91
C ALA A 153 -18.85 -9.68 -7.27
N LEU A 154 -19.44 -10.07 -6.14
CA LEU A 154 -19.20 -11.37 -5.50
C LEU A 154 -19.52 -12.54 -6.42
N SER A 155 -20.63 -12.47 -7.16
CA SER A 155 -21.03 -13.53 -8.10
C SER A 155 -20.02 -13.72 -9.22
N ARG A 156 -19.47 -12.63 -9.77
CA ARG A 156 -18.43 -12.69 -10.81
C ARG A 156 -17.11 -13.21 -10.25
N ALA A 157 -16.68 -12.67 -9.11
CA ALA A 157 -15.44 -13.07 -8.46
C ALA A 157 -15.45 -14.57 -8.12
N TYR A 158 -16.55 -15.09 -7.57
CA TYR A 158 -16.67 -16.53 -7.29
C TYR A 158 -16.45 -17.43 -8.51
N GLN A 159 -16.80 -16.97 -9.72
CA GLN A 159 -16.68 -17.76 -10.94
C GLN A 159 -15.31 -17.63 -11.62
N HIS A 160 -14.60 -16.51 -11.40
CA HIS A 160 -13.47 -16.12 -12.25
C HIS A 160 -12.22 -15.66 -11.49
N ASP A 161 -12.36 -15.16 -10.26
CA ASP A 161 -11.26 -14.53 -9.52
C ASP A 161 -11.43 -14.69 -7.99
N ARG A 162 -10.62 -15.58 -7.40
CA ARG A 162 -10.68 -15.89 -5.97
C ARG A 162 -10.11 -14.77 -5.10
N ASP A 163 -9.20 -13.96 -5.63
CA ASP A 163 -8.56 -12.88 -4.87
C ASP A 163 -9.54 -11.70 -4.74
N ASP A 164 -10.25 -11.38 -5.83
CA ASP A 164 -11.37 -10.44 -5.79
C ASP A 164 -12.49 -10.90 -4.85
N LEU A 165 -12.73 -12.21 -4.76
CA LEU A 165 -13.76 -12.75 -3.88
C LEU A 165 -13.46 -12.43 -2.42
N ILE A 166 -12.20 -12.55 -1.99
CA ILE A 166 -11.77 -12.22 -0.62
C ILE A 166 -11.97 -10.74 -0.35
N ARG A 167 -11.48 -9.88 -1.25
CA ARG A 167 -11.51 -8.43 -1.13
C ARG A 167 -12.95 -7.91 -1.03
N ILE A 168 -13.81 -8.30 -1.97
CA ILE A 168 -15.21 -7.87 -2.00
C ILE A 168 -15.96 -8.39 -0.76
N ALA A 169 -15.69 -9.62 -0.33
CA ALA A 169 -16.32 -10.19 0.86
C ALA A 169 -15.92 -9.44 2.15
N ALA A 170 -14.67 -9.02 2.27
CA ALA A 170 -14.19 -8.19 3.38
C ALA A 170 -14.85 -6.80 3.40
N VAL A 171 -15.06 -6.19 2.23
CA VAL A 171 -15.83 -4.94 2.11
C VAL A 171 -17.26 -5.13 2.59
N VAL A 172 -17.94 -6.21 2.17
CA VAL A 172 -19.31 -6.51 2.61
C VAL A 172 -19.40 -6.66 4.13
N GLU A 173 -18.42 -7.32 4.75
CA GLU A 173 -18.36 -7.50 6.20
C GLU A 173 -18.16 -6.16 6.93
N THR A 174 -17.29 -5.30 6.42
CA THR A 174 -17.03 -3.97 6.99
C THR A 174 -18.25 -3.04 6.87
N LEU A 175 -19.07 -3.23 5.84
CA LEU A 175 -20.29 -2.46 5.59
C LEU A 175 -21.54 -3.10 6.25
N ALA A 176 -21.36 -3.90 7.30
CA ALA A 176 -22.46 -4.59 7.99
C ALA A 176 -23.57 -3.66 8.50
N GLU A 177 -23.21 -2.49 9.03
CA GLU A 177 -24.18 -1.52 9.56
C GLU A 177 -25.05 -0.90 8.44
N PRO A 178 -24.49 -0.25 7.40
CA PRO A 178 -25.31 0.34 6.34
C PRO A 178 -26.05 -0.73 5.51
N LEU A 179 -25.55 -1.96 5.48
CA LEU A 179 -26.17 -3.10 4.78
C LEU A 179 -26.99 -4.02 5.71
N SER A 180 -27.30 -3.60 6.94
CA SER A 180 -27.97 -4.42 7.97
C SER A 180 -29.32 -5.02 7.52
N LYS A 181 -30.05 -4.32 6.63
CA LYS A 181 -31.30 -4.79 6.01
C LYS A 181 -31.09 -5.96 5.02
N PHE A 182 -29.86 -6.19 4.55
CA PHE A 182 -29.50 -7.22 3.59
C PHE A 182 -28.78 -8.41 4.27
N LYS A 183 -29.37 -8.95 5.35
CA LYS A 183 -28.78 -10.04 6.17
C LYS A 183 -28.21 -11.20 5.35
N LYS A 184 -28.87 -11.59 4.25
CA LYS A 184 -28.40 -12.66 3.36
C LYS A 184 -27.07 -12.33 2.67
N LEU A 185 -26.87 -11.06 2.27
CA LEU A 185 -25.60 -10.60 1.69
C LEU A 185 -24.48 -10.71 2.73
N LEU A 186 -24.75 -10.28 3.97
CA LEU A 186 -23.76 -10.32 5.05
C LEU A 186 -23.38 -11.75 5.43
N ILE A 187 -24.36 -12.66 5.49
CA ILE A 187 -24.09 -14.09 5.73
C ILE A 187 -23.28 -14.68 4.57
N TYR A 188 -23.66 -14.37 3.33
CA TYR A 188 -22.96 -14.84 2.14
C TYR A 188 -21.51 -14.33 2.08
N GLY A 189 -21.31 -13.03 2.33
CA GLY A 189 -19.99 -12.40 2.39
C GLY A 189 -19.10 -13.08 3.44
N ARG A 190 -19.58 -13.23 4.69
CA ARG A 190 -18.84 -13.98 5.73
C ARG A 190 -18.52 -15.41 5.33
N GLY A 191 -19.48 -16.11 4.72
CA GLY A 191 -19.25 -17.46 4.19
C GLY A 191 -18.16 -17.49 3.14
N MET A 192 -18.15 -16.53 2.21
CA MET A 192 -17.13 -16.41 1.17
C MET A 192 -15.75 -16.01 1.72
N THR A 193 -15.67 -15.11 2.70
CA THR A 193 -14.41 -14.81 3.41
C THR A 193 -13.80 -16.07 4.01
N LYS A 194 -14.59 -16.86 4.77
CA LYS A 194 -14.15 -18.12 5.38
C LYS A 194 -13.75 -19.16 4.32
N PHE A 195 -14.58 -19.31 3.29
CA PHE A 195 -14.33 -20.25 2.19
C PHE A 195 -13.02 -19.95 1.49
N ALA A 196 -12.79 -18.68 1.16
CA ALA A 196 -11.60 -18.26 0.46
C ALA A 196 -10.34 -18.43 1.33
N ARG A 197 -10.43 -18.17 2.64
CA ARG A 197 -9.37 -18.41 3.65
C ARG A 197 -9.14 -19.89 3.99
N GLY A 198 -9.96 -20.81 3.48
CA GLY A 198 -9.82 -22.25 3.73
C GLY A 198 -10.45 -22.75 5.04
N ASP A 199 -11.16 -21.89 5.77
CA ASP A 199 -12.04 -22.31 6.87
C ASP A 199 -13.33 -22.90 6.30
N LEU A 200 -13.24 -24.14 5.80
CA LEU A 200 -14.33 -24.80 5.10
C LEU A 200 -15.50 -25.14 6.04
N GLU A 201 -15.22 -25.51 7.29
CA GLU A 201 -16.25 -25.79 8.29
C GLU A 201 -17.01 -24.52 8.68
N GLY A 202 -16.29 -23.44 8.97
CA GLY A 202 -16.91 -22.16 9.27
C GLY A 202 -17.66 -21.59 8.07
N ALA A 203 -17.14 -21.76 6.85
CA ALA A 203 -17.83 -21.38 5.62
C ALA A 203 -19.14 -22.16 5.44
N LYS A 204 -19.08 -23.49 5.64
CA LYS A 204 -20.26 -24.36 5.60
C LYS A 204 -21.31 -23.92 6.62
N ALA A 205 -20.91 -23.62 7.85
CA ALA A 205 -21.81 -23.13 8.89
C ALA A 205 -22.49 -21.80 8.50
N GLU A 206 -21.81 -20.89 7.80
CA GLU A 206 -22.46 -19.69 7.26
C GLU A 206 -23.42 -20.01 6.12
N PHE A 207 -23.00 -20.85 5.16
CA PHE A 207 -23.84 -21.20 4.01
C PHE A 207 -25.06 -22.05 4.39
N ASP A 208 -24.99 -22.88 5.45
CA ASP A 208 -26.13 -23.64 5.98
C ASP A 208 -27.25 -22.72 6.45
N LYS A 209 -26.93 -21.52 6.98
CA LYS A 209 -27.93 -20.49 7.31
C LYS A 209 -28.68 -19.96 6.07
N LEU A 210 -28.15 -20.21 4.87
CA LEU A 210 -28.76 -19.85 3.58
C LEU A 210 -29.40 -21.04 2.85
N ARG A 211 -29.20 -22.29 3.29
CA ARG A 211 -29.60 -23.49 2.53
C ARG A 211 -31.10 -23.78 2.47
N GLY A 212 -31.93 -23.09 3.25
CA GLY A 212 -33.39 -23.12 3.08
C GLY A 212 -33.89 -22.64 1.70
N TRP A 213 -32.98 -22.22 0.79
CA TRP A 213 -33.26 -21.60 -0.50
C TRP A 213 -32.64 -22.37 -1.70
N GLY A 214 -32.13 -23.59 -1.47
CA GLY A 214 -31.43 -24.39 -2.49
C GLY A 214 -29.96 -24.02 -2.66
N ASN A 215 -29.37 -24.29 -3.84
CA ASN A 215 -27.93 -24.04 -4.11
C ASN A 215 -27.59 -22.55 -4.37
N HIS A 216 -28.50 -21.63 -4.08
CA HIS A 216 -28.36 -20.22 -4.39
C HIS A 216 -28.99 -19.33 -3.31
N ALA A 217 -28.43 -18.13 -3.11
CA ALA A 217 -29.03 -17.09 -2.28
C ALA A 217 -29.52 -15.92 -3.15
N HIS A 218 -30.70 -15.40 -2.86
CA HIS A 218 -31.23 -14.20 -3.52
C HIS A 218 -31.01 -12.96 -2.66
N VAL A 219 -30.28 -11.99 -3.20
CA VAL A 219 -29.90 -10.74 -2.52
C VAL A 219 -30.15 -9.55 -3.45
N ALA A 220 -31.03 -8.62 -3.06
CA ALA A 220 -31.29 -7.38 -3.81
C ALA A 220 -31.55 -7.59 -5.33
N GLY A 221 -32.15 -8.72 -5.70
CA GLY A 221 -32.42 -9.09 -7.11
C GLY A 221 -31.27 -9.84 -7.82
N VAL A 222 -30.18 -10.15 -7.12
CA VAL A 222 -29.05 -10.95 -7.61
C VAL A 222 -29.17 -12.39 -7.09
N ARG A 223 -28.87 -13.35 -7.95
CA ARG A 223 -28.78 -14.77 -7.60
C ARG A 223 -27.32 -15.14 -7.37
N LEU A 224 -26.96 -15.45 -6.13
CA LEU A 224 -25.60 -15.80 -5.71
C LEU A 224 -25.47 -17.32 -5.60
N LEU A 225 -24.47 -17.90 -6.25
CA LEU A 225 -24.19 -19.33 -6.16
C LEU A 225 -23.57 -19.67 -4.80
N LEU A 226 -24.05 -20.73 -4.16
CA LEU A 226 -23.40 -21.30 -2.98
C LEU A 226 -22.35 -22.33 -3.41
N PRO A 227 -21.19 -22.41 -2.73
CA PRO A 227 -20.22 -23.48 -2.98
C PRO A 227 -20.85 -24.86 -2.80
N LYS A 228 -20.47 -25.79 -3.69
CA LYS A 228 -20.97 -27.16 -3.65
C LYS A 228 -20.44 -27.86 -2.41
N ASN A 229 -21.17 -28.84 -1.88
CA ASN A 229 -20.72 -29.62 -0.72
C ASN A 229 -19.32 -30.24 -0.91
N GLN A 230 -18.98 -30.67 -2.12
CA GLN A 230 -17.66 -31.23 -2.45
C GLN A 230 -16.51 -30.20 -2.33
N GLU A 231 -16.79 -28.91 -2.57
CA GLU A 231 -15.83 -27.82 -2.42
C GLU A 231 -15.62 -27.43 -0.94
N LEU A 232 -16.58 -27.80 -0.08
CA LEU A 232 -16.58 -27.56 1.36
C LEU A 232 -16.01 -28.75 2.17
N THR A 233 -15.62 -29.85 1.52
CA THR A 233 -15.11 -31.06 2.19
C THR A 233 -13.76 -31.56 1.64
N ARG A 234 -13.15 -30.87 0.66
CA ARG A 234 -11.86 -31.26 0.10
C ARG A 234 -10.73 -30.83 1.03
N GLU A 235 -10.09 -31.77 1.73
CA GLU A 235 -8.81 -31.51 2.40
C GLU A 235 -7.75 -31.15 1.35
N LYS A 236 -7.12 -29.98 1.47
CA LYS A 236 -5.93 -29.66 0.69
C LYS A 236 -4.75 -30.53 1.16
N PRO A 237 -3.87 -31.01 0.26
CA PRO A 237 -2.60 -31.60 0.69
C PRO A 237 -1.81 -30.61 1.53
N LYS A 238 -1.17 -31.11 2.61
CA LYS A 238 -0.44 -30.32 3.62
C LYS A 238 0.62 -29.42 2.99
N SER A 239 0.28 -28.16 2.75
CA SER A 239 1.22 -27.06 2.60
C SER A 239 0.58 -25.77 3.10
N PHE A 240 1.33 -25.06 3.94
CA PHE A 240 1.07 -23.73 4.52
C PHE A 240 -0.20 -23.55 5.37
N ARG A 241 -0.04 -23.75 6.69
CA ARG A 241 -0.82 -23.01 7.70
C ARG A 241 -0.17 -21.62 7.84
N VAL A 242 -0.87 -20.58 7.40
CA VAL A 242 -0.59 -19.20 7.76
C VAL A 242 -1.69 -18.79 8.73
N ASP A 243 -1.34 -18.43 9.96
CA ASP A 243 -2.29 -17.96 10.95
C ASP A 243 -2.68 -16.51 10.64
N TRP A 244 -3.80 -16.34 9.94
CA TRP A 244 -4.37 -15.03 9.60
C TRP A 244 -5.24 -14.51 10.75
N LEU A 245 -4.61 -14.01 11.80
CA LEU A 245 -5.30 -13.21 12.82
C LEU A 245 -4.95 -11.73 12.60
N THR A 246 -5.98 -10.95 12.26
CA THR A 246 -6.04 -9.48 12.16
C THR A 246 -5.13 -8.83 11.11
N LEU A 247 -5.53 -8.85 9.84
CA LEU A 247 -4.97 -8.01 8.79
C LEU A 247 -6.08 -7.16 8.17
N GLY A 248 -5.77 -5.89 7.93
CA GLY A 248 -6.67 -4.85 7.43
C GLY A 248 -7.38 -5.21 6.13
N ILE A 249 -8.45 -4.47 5.83
CA ILE A 249 -9.40 -4.70 4.72
C ILE A 249 -8.67 -4.65 3.36
N LEU A 250 -7.61 -3.85 3.22
CA LEU A 250 -6.72 -3.74 2.04
C LEU A 250 -5.37 -4.44 2.21
N SER A 251 -4.98 -4.91 3.41
CA SER A 251 -3.78 -5.75 3.58
C SER A 251 -3.89 -7.10 2.85
N LEU A 252 -5.11 -7.49 2.44
CA LEU A 252 -5.36 -8.64 1.58
C LEU A 252 -5.12 -8.38 0.09
N VAL A 253 -4.93 -7.11 -0.33
CA VAL A 253 -4.69 -6.72 -1.73
C VAL A 253 -3.21 -6.81 -2.12
N LEU A 254 -2.28 -6.65 -1.16
CA LEU A 254 -0.85 -6.56 -1.47
C LEU A 254 -0.07 -7.88 -1.46
N LEU A 255 -0.70 -9.02 -1.10
CA LEU A 255 0.05 -10.26 -0.82
C LEU A 255 0.00 -11.34 -1.90
N VAL A 256 -0.88 -11.30 -2.90
CA VAL A 256 -1.00 -12.43 -3.86
C VAL A 256 -1.36 -12.00 -5.28
N ARG A 257 -0.53 -11.18 -5.95
CA ARG A 257 -0.46 -11.18 -7.41
C ARG A 257 0.99 -11.19 -7.89
N VAL A 258 1.68 -12.30 -7.62
CA VAL A 258 2.89 -12.67 -8.37
C VAL A 258 2.46 -13.57 -9.52
N ASN A 259 1.88 -12.98 -10.57
CA ASN A 259 1.88 -13.60 -11.88
C ASN A 259 2.53 -12.63 -12.85
N TRP A 260 3.53 -13.13 -13.57
CA TRP A 260 4.32 -12.40 -14.55
C TRP A 260 3.41 -11.84 -15.65
N VAL A 261 3.00 -10.59 -15.49
CA VAL A 261 2.44 -9.76 -16.55
C VAL A 261 3.25 -8.47 -16.54
N LEU A 262 3.76 -8.10 -17.71
CA LEU A 262 4.48 -6.84 -17.95
C LEU A 262 3.59 -5.68 -17.52
N VAL A 263 3.80 -5.15 -16.32
CA VAL A 263 3.03 -4.03 -15.74
C VAL A 263 3.29 -2.75 -16.53
N GLN A 264 2.26 -2.29 -17.22
CA GLN A 264 2.24 -1.01 -17.93
C GLN A 264 1.84 0.13 -16.95
N SER A 265 2.82 0.81 -16.33
CA SER A 265 2.70 2.15 -15.69
C SER A 265 1.98 3.18 -16.60
N PRO A 266 1.19 4.11 -16.05
CA PRO A 266 0.41 5.07 -16.83
C PRO A 266 1.28 6.13 -17.53
N PRO A 267 0.77 6.82 -18.57
CA PRO A 267 1.43 7.98 -19.15
C PRO A 267 1.41 9.18 -18.19
N PRO A 268 2.40 10.11 -18.26
CA PRO A 268 2.65 11.14 -17.29
C PRO A 268 1.75 12.34 -17.55
N ASP A 269 1.41 13.01 -16.45
CA ASP A 269 0.82 14.33 -16.46
C ASP A 269 1.85 15.35 -17.03
N PRO A 270 1.49 16.18 -18.04
CA PRO A 270 2.36 17.24 -18.55
C PRO A 270 2.76 18.31 -17.51
N SER A 271 2.22 18.25 -16.28
CA SER A 271 2.62 19.05 -15.11
C SER A 271 3.58 18.35 -14.13
N SER A 272 4.06 17.14 -14.43
CA SER A 272 4.93 16.35 -13.56
C SER A 272 6.20 17.11 -13.13
N ILE A 273 6.48 17.09 -11.83
CA ILE A 273 7.68 17.67 -11.25
C ILE A 273 8.90 16.95 -11.84
N LYS A 274 9.96 17.70 -12.15
CA LYS A 274 11.24 17.13 -12.60
C LYS A 274 12.06 16.65 -11.41
N VAL A 275 12.91 15.63 -11.59
CA VAL A 275 13.81 15.11 -10.54
C VAL A 275 14.63 16.21 -9.84
N ILE A 276 15.08 17.23 -10.57
CA ILE A 276 15.83 18.36 -10.00
C ILE A 276 15.00 19.26 -9.07
N ASN A 277 13.68 19.29 -9.23
CA ASN A 277 12.77 20.23 -8.59
C ASN A 277 12.07 19.66 -7.34
N ILE A 278 12.54 18.54 -6.80
CA ILE A 278 11.91 17.92 -5.63
C ILE A 278 12.01 18.87 -4.42
N PRO A 279 10.86 19.31 -3.85
CA PRO A 279 10.85 20.31 -2.79
C PRO A 279 11.11 19.71 -1.40
N GLY A 280 10.81 18.43 -1.20
CA GLY A 280 11.00 17.72 0.07
C GLY A 280 12.36 17.02 0.21
N CYS A 281 12.57 16.36 1.34
CA CYS A 281 13.79 15.59 1.64
C CYS A 281 13.64 14.08 1.42
N LEU A 282 12.46 13.64 0.99
CA LEU A 282 12.17 12.25 0.71
C LEU A 282 12.54 11.90 -0.73
N THR A 283 12.94 10.65 -0.95
CA THR A 283 13.14 10.10 -2.29
C THR A 283 11.89 9.38 -2.83
N SER A 284 10.79 9.38 -2.10
CA SER A 284 9.51 8.79 -2.53
C SER A 284 8.89 9.45 -3.76
N PRO A 285 9.07 10.76 -4.07
CA PRO A 285 8.46 11.35 -5.27
C PRO A 285 8.92 10.70 -6.57
N VAL A 286 10.14 10.15 -6.65
CA VAL A 286 10.65 9.51 -7.88
C VAL A 286 10.21 8.05 -8.04
N ARG A 287 9.23 7.57 -7.27
CA ARG A 287 8.84 6.16 -7.24
C ARG A 287 8.32 5.65 -8.59
N GLY A 288 7.63 6.48 -9.37
CA GLY A 288 7.17 6.12 -10.71
C GLY A 288 8.33 5.92 -11.69
N LEU A 289 9.26 6.90 -11.75
CA LEU A 289 10.49 6.79 -12.54
C LEU A 289 11.37 5.62 -12.08
N ASP A 290 11.50 5.40 -10.78
CA ASP A 290 12.27 4.30 -10.19
C ASP A 290 11.78 2.94 -10.69
N GLN A 291 10.46 2.75 -10.73
CA GLN A 291 9.88 1.50 -11.20
C GLN A 291 10.22 1.25 -12.67
N GLN A 292 10.16 2.28 -13.52
CA GLN A 292 10.57 2.16 -14.93
C GLN A 292 12.06 1.84 -15.06
N LEU A 293 12.92 2.44 -14.23
CA LEU A 293 14.35 2.15 -14.21
C LEU A 293 14.66 0.73 -13.75
N ILE A 294 13.94 0.22 -12.74
CA ILE A 294 14.07 -1.16 -12.27
C ILE A 294 13.61 -2.14 -13.36
N ASN A 295 12.48 -1.85 -14.02
CA ASN A 295 11.97 -2.65 -15.12
C ASN A 295 12.96 -2.67 -16.30
N GLN A 296 13.50 -1.52 -16.69
CA GLN A 296 14.46 -1.43 -17.78
C GLN A 296 15.80 -2.08 -17.41
N LEU A 297 16.23 -1.99 -16.15
CA LEU A 297 17.39 -2.74 -15.66
C LEU A 297 17.18 -4.25 -15.78
N ASN A 298 15.98 -4.75 -15.52
CA ASN A 298 15.65 -6.16 -15.74
C ASN A 298 15.66 -6.56 -17.22
N VAL A 299 15.44 -5.64 -18.16
CA VAL A 299 15.61 -5.87 -19.60
C VAL A 299 17.10 -5.89 -19.96
N VAL A 300 17.88 -4.90 -19.51
CA VAL A 300 19.32 -4.80 -19.77
C VAL A 300 20.07 -5.98 -19.16
N ARG A 301 19.69 -6.37 -17.95
CA ARG A 301 20.35 -7.44 -17.19
C ARG A 301 19.36 -8.24 -16.36
N PRO A 302 18.71 -9.25 -16.97
CA PRO A 302 17.73 -10.09 -16.29
C PRO A 302 18.29 -10.77 -15.05
N LYS A 303 17.43 -10.97 -14.04
CA LYS A 303 17.74 -11.70 -12.80
C LYS A 303 18.89 -11.10 -11.97
N SER A 304 19.25 -9.84 -12.24
CA SER A 304 20.29 -9.13 -11.51
C SER A 304 19.85 -8.69 -10.11
N LEU A 305 18.56 -8.42 -9.95
CA LEU A 305 17.90 -8.08 -8.69
C LEU A 305 16.72 -9.03 -8.45
N VAL A 306 16.52 -9.40 -7.19
CA VAL A 306 15.38 -10.19 -6.71
C VAL A 306 14.81 -9.52 -5.47
N SER A 307 13.48 -9.57 -5.34
CA SER A 307 12.81 -9.05 -4.14
C SER A 307 13.15 -9.91 -2.93
N PHE A 308 13.40 -9.29 -1.78
CA PHE A 308 13.50 -9.95 -0.47
C PHE A 308 12.29 -9.65 0.44
N ALA A 309 11.22 -9.07 -0.11
CA ALA A 309 10.01 -8.78 0.67
C ALA A 309 9.28 -10.04 1.19
N ASP A 310 9.60 -11.21 0.62
CA ASP A 310 9.11 -12.52 1.05
C ASP A 310 9.82 -13.09 2.29
N LEU A 311 10.92 -12.49 2.74
CA LEU A 311 11.63 -12.93 3.96
C LEU A 311 10.93 -12.38 5.22
N ASN A 312 11.32 -12.85 6.41
CA ASN A 312 10.83 -12.31 7.69
C ASN A 312 11.46 -10.93 7.98
N VAL A 313 11.04 -9.93 7.18
CA VAL A 313 11.50 -8.55 7.21
C VAL A 313 10.34 -7.57 7.40
N GLN A 314 10.64 -6.43 8.00
CA GLN A 314 9.81 -5.23 7.98
C GLN A 314 10.56 -4.19 7.15
N ILE A 315 9.93 -3.59 6.15
CA ILE A 315 10.59 -2.74 5.16
C ILE A 315 10.13 -1.29 5.36
N GLY A 316 11.08 -0.37 5.50
CA GLY A 316 10.80 1.06 5.58
C GLY A 316 10.22 1.60 4.27
N THR A 317 9.32 2.58 4.38
CA THR A 317 8.42 3.07 3.30
C THR A 317 9.11 3.54 2.01
N ALA A 318 10.35 4.04 2.08
CA ALA A 318 11.14 4.49 0.92
C ALA A 318 12.12 3.43 0.37
N THR A 319 12.13 2.22 0.93
CA THR A 319 13.06 1.16 0.56
C THR A 319 12.55 0.37 -0.64
N TRP A 320 13.40 0.19 -1.64
CA TRP A 320 13.19 -0.83 -2.66
C TRP A 320 13.74 -2.17 -2.16
N PRO A 321 12.90 -3.20 -1.93
CA PRO A 321 13.31 -4.43 -1.28
C PRO A 321 14.01 -5.37 -2.27
N TYR A 322 14.98 -4.86 -3.03
CA TYR A 322 15.75 -5.62 -4.00
C TYR A 322 17.18 -5.83 -3.52
N LEU A 323 17.68 -7.04 -3.74
CA LEU A 323 19.08 -7.42 -3.57
C LEU A 323 19.49 -8.31 -4.74
N GLN A 324 20.79 -8.48 -4.92
CA GLN A 324 21.27 -9.55 -5.80
C GLN A 324 20.89 -10.93 -5.22
N PRO A 325 20.70 -11.97 -6.07
CA PRO A 325 20.29 -13.29 -5.62
C PRO A 325 21.14 -13.88 -4.48
N ALA A 326 22.47 -13.77 -4.57
CA ALA A 326 23.38 -14.26 -3.54
C ALA A 326 23.21 -13.52 -2.21
N ALA A 327 23.04 -12.20 -2.26
CA ALA A 327 22.79 -11.36 -1.09
C ALA A 327 21.43 -11.69 -0.44
N LYS A 328 20.36 -11.89 -1.23
CA LYS A 328 19.05 -12.33 -0.71
C LYS A 328 19.17 -13.67 0.02
N GLN A 329 19.86 -14.65 -0.57
CA GLN A 329 20.04 -15.98 0.05
C GLN A 329 20.82 -15.89 1.36
N ALA A 330 21.86 -15.06 1.41
CA ALA A 330 22.60 -14.80 2.64
C ALA A 330 21.74 -14.12 3.71
N LEU A 331 20.92 -13.15 3.31
CA LEU A 331 19.99 -12.46 4.21
C LEU A 331 18.98 -13.43 4.82
N GLN A 332 18.39 -14.32 4.00
CA GLN A 332 17.47 -15.35 4.46
C GLN A 332 18.11 -16.22 5.55
N LYS A 333 19.33 -16.72 5.33
CA LYS A 333 20.05 -17.54 6.33
C LYS A 333 20.26 -16.81 7.65
N ALA A 334 20.62 -15.53 7.60
CA ALA A 334 20.80 -14.71 8.81
C ALA A 334 19.47 -14.50 9.56
N ILE A 335 18.39 -14.26 8.84
CA ILE A 335 17.05 -14.08 9.40
C ILE A 335 16.54 -15.38 10.03
N ASP A 336 16.69 -16.52 9.35
CA ASP A 336 16.29 -17.83 9.84
C ASP A 336 17.06 -18.21 11.11
N GLU A 337 18.37 -17.95 11.13
CA GLU A 337 19.21 -18.23 12.28
C GLU A 337 18.86 -17.36 13.50
N ARG A 338 18.51 -16.09 13.28
CA ARG A 338 18.12 -15.19 14.36
C ARG A 338 16.69 -15.44 14.86
N GLY A 339 15.79 -15.91 13.99
CA GLY A 339 14.40 -16.24 14.34
C GLY A 339 13.53 -15.04 14.74
N LYS A 340 13.89 -13.82 14.34
CA LYS A 340 13.12 -12.59 14.60
C LYS A 340 13.00 -11.72 13.34
N PRO A 341 11.95 -10.90 13.21
CA PRO A 341 11.80 -10.00 12.08
C PRO A 341 12.94 -8.98 11.99
N LEU A 342 13.52 -8.80 10.80
CA LEU A 342 14.53 -7.79 10.52
C LEU A 342 13.90 -6.50 10.00
N PHE A 343 14.13 -5.36 10.66
CA PHE A 343 13.69 -4.06 10.15
C PHE A 343 14.74 -3.44 9.23
N VAL A 344 14.43 -3.34 7.94
CA VAL A 344 15.28 -2.78 6.89
C VAL A 344 14.83 -1.35 6.58
N THR A 345 15.71 -0.38 6.81
CA THR A 345 15.47 1.06 6.58
C THR A 345 15.84 1.53 5.17
N SER A 346 16.75 0.82 4.49
CA SER A 346 17.12 1.07 3.09
C SER A 346 17.86 -0.14 2.51
N ALA A 347 17.81 -0.30 1.18
CA ALA A 347 18.49 -1.41 0.47
C ALA A 347 18.93 -0.93 -0.93
N TYR A 348 18.40 -1.54 -1.99
CA TYR A 348 18.64 -1.07 -3.35
C TYR A 348 18.14 0.35 -3.53
N ARG A 349 18.92 1.16 -4.24
CA ARG A 349 18.58 2.53 -4.60
C ARG A 349 18.79 2.70 -6.09
N THR A 350 17.80 3.23 -6.80
CA THR A 350 17.92 3.51 -8.24
C THR A 350 18.91 4.64 -8.49
N ILE A 351 19.26 4.86 -9.76
CA ILE A 351 20.06 6.04 -10.13
C ILE A 351 19.30 7.36 -9.91
N ALA A 352 17.96 7.36 -10.02
CA ALA A 352 17.13 8.54 -9.79
C ALA A 352 17.11 8.91 -8.31
N GLN A 353 16.80 7.98 -7.41
CA GLN A 353 16.86 8.23 -5.97
C GLN A 353 18.25 8.68 -5.51
N GLN A 354 19.32 8.09 -6.07
CA GLN A 354 20.67 8.55 -5.76
C GLN A 354 20.92 9.98 -6.26
N LEU A 355 20.38 10.36 -7.42
CA LEU A 355 20.48 11.73 -7.93
C LEU A 355 19.73 12.72 -7.05
N VAL A 356 18.54 12.37 -6.53
CA VAL A 356 17.80 13.20 -5.57
C VAL A 356 18.66 13.49 -4.33
N LEU A 357 19.25 12.46 -3.72
CA LEU A 357 20.14 12.64 -2.56
C LEU A 357 21.39 13.45 -2.91
N TYR A 358 21.96 13.24 -4.10
CA TYR A 358 23.12 13.99 -4.57
C TYR A 358 22.78 15.47 -4.83
N ASN A 359 21.59 15.77 -5.35
CA ASN A 359 21.10 17.14 -5.52
C ASN A 359 20.92 17.84 -4.18
N HIS A 360 20.29 17.19 -3.20
CA HIS A 360 20.16 17.77 -1.87
C HIS A 360 21.53 18.00 -1.20
N TYR A 361 22.47 17.06 -1.32
CA TYR A 361 23.85 17.23 -0.86
C TYR A 361 24.53 18.45 -1.50
N ARG A 362 24.49 18.57 -2.83
CA ARG A 362 25.10 19.70 -3.57
C ARG A 362 24.50 21.05 -3.18
N ASN A 363 23.20 21.06 -2.90
CA ASN A 363 22.47 22.26 -2.48
C ASN A 363 22.44 22.47 -0.96
N GLN A 364 23.17 21.67 -0.17
CA GLN A 364 23.22 21.73 1.30
C GLN A 364 21.83 21.62 1.98
N ARG A 365 20.91 20.90 1.35
CA ARG A 365 19.55 20.66 1.84
C ARG A 365 19.49 19.34 2.63
N CYS A 366 18.47 19.20 3.47
CA CYS A 366 18.10 17.93 4.11
C CYS A 366 19.16 17.33 5.06
N GLY A 367 20.12 18.11 5.52
CA GLY A 367 21.16 17.65 6.45
C GLY A 367 22.13 16.62 5.87
N ILE A 368 22.15 16.43 4.54
CA ILE A 368 23.00 15.42 3.89
C ILE A 368 24.42 15.95 3.79
N ARG A 369 25.31 15.47 4.67
CA ARG A 369 26.72 15.89 4.74
C ARG A 369 27.59 15.27 3.65
N ARG A 370 27.17 14.14 3.09
CA ARG A 370 27.89 13.42 2.03
C ARG A 370 26.90 12.58 1.23
N ALA A 371 26.98 12.67 -0.09
CA ALA A 371 26.31 11.76 -1.01
C ALA A 371 27.26 11.40 -2.15
N ALA A 372 27.33 10.12 -2.50
CA ALA A 372 28.05 9.68 -3.69
C ALA A 372 27.31 10.18 -4.95
N PRO A 373 28.02 10.54 -6.03
CA PRO A 373 27.36 10.77 -7.31
C PRO A 373 26.71 9.46 -7.81
N PRO A 374 25.67 9.51 -8.65
CA PRO A 374 25.06 8.32 -9.20
C PRO A 374 26.07 7.40 -9.91
N SER A 375 25.79 6.09 -9.89
CA SER A 375 26.69 5.00 -10.30
C SER A 375 27.87 4.73 -9.35
N ARG A 376 28.06 5.54 -8.30
CA ARG A 376 29.14 5.32 -7.29
C ARG A 376 28.62 4.86 -5.93
N SER A 377 27.33 4.91 -5.67
CA SER A 377 26.77 4.44 -4.39
C SER A 377 26.69 2.91 -4.33
N ILE A 378 27.02 2.33 -3.18
CA ILE A 378 26.92 0.88 -2.93
C ILE A 378 25.47 0.39 -2.95
N SER A 379 24.51 1.22 -2.55
CA SER A 379 23.07 0.90 -2.67
C SER A 379 22.64 0.64 -4.11
N GLN A 380 23.33 1.23 -5.10
CA GLN A 380 23.02 1.03 -6.52
C GLN A 380 23.52 -0.31 -7.06
N SER A 381 24.28 -1.10 -6.29
CA SER A 381 24.64 -2.47 -6.71
C SER A 381 23.70 -3.55 -6.21
N GLY A 382 22.71 -3.24 -5.37
CA GLY A 382 21.83 -4.27 -4.78
C GLY A 382 22.57 -5.18 -3.78
N LEU A 383 23.61 -4.65 -3.13
CA LEU A 383 24.47 -5.36 -2.18
C LEU A 383 24.53 -4.67 -0.81
N ALA A 384 23.82 -3.56 -0.64
CA ALA A 384 23.80 -2.80 0.60
C ALA A 384 22.47 -3.01 1.34
N LEU A 385 22.55 -3.03 2.66
CA LEU A 385 21.41 -3.16 3.55
C LEU A 385 21.60 -2.21 4.72
N TYR A 386 20.58 -1.40 5.00
CA TYR A 386 20.53 -0.50 6.15
C TYR A 386 19.45 -1.01 7.09
N ILE A 387 19.78 -1.21 8.35
CA ILE A 387 18.90 -1.91 9.30
C ILE A 387 18.81 -1.19 10.65
N SER A 388 17.73 -1.44 11.36
CA SER A 388 17.66 -1.16 12.81
C SER A 388 18.30 -2.31 13.60
N ASP A 389 18.72 -2.03 14.84
CA ASP A 389 19.35 -3.03 15.74
C ASP A 389 20.61 -3.68 15.13
N ASN A 390 21.57 -2.85 14.71
CA ASN A 390 22.84 -3.31 14.14
C ASN A 390 23.62 -4.25 15.06
N GLN A 391 23.70 -3.97 16.36
CA GLN A 391 24.43 -4.75 17.34
C GLN A 391 23.85 -6.15 17.47
N GLY A 392 22.52 -6.26 17.52
CA GLY A 392 21.83 -7.55 17.61
C GLY A 392 21.91 -8.36 16.32
N TRP A 393 21.91 -7.72 15.14
CA TRP A 393 21.94 -8.40 13.85
C TRP A 393 23.35 -8.78 13.38
N ARG A 394 24.38 -8.05 13.83
CA ARG A 394 25.76 -8.19 13.35
C ARG A 394 26.30 -9.63 13.39
N PRO A 395 26.19 -10.41 14.48
CA PRO A 395 26.75 -11.76 14.52
C PRO A 395 26.14 -12.71 13.46
N PHE A 396 24.85 -12.55 13.18
CA PHE A 396 24.13 -13.35 12.20
C PHE A 396 24.46 -12.92 10.77
N LEU A 397 24.49 -11.61 10.52
CA LEU A 397 24.80 -11.06 9.21
C LEU A 397 26.26 -11.33 8.79
N GLU A 398 27.23 -11.10 9.68
CA GLU A 398 28.66 -11.35 9.40
C GLU A 398 28.96 -12.82 9.11
N LYS A 399 28.29 -13.73 9.83
CA LYS A 399 28.39 -15.17 9.59
C LYS A 399 27.95 -15.58 8.17
N HIS A 400 27.02 -14.85 7.58
CA HIS A 400 26.48 -15.13 6.23
C HIS A 400 27.03 -14.19 5.15
N GLY A 401 28.17 -13.52 5.39
CA GLY A 401 28.91 -12.78 4.36
C GLY A 401 28.52 -11.31 4.21
N TRP A 402 27.83 -10.74 5.18
CA TRP A 402 27.56 -9.30 5.26
C TRP A 402 28.58 -8.61 6.16
N GLN A 403 29.26 -7.57 5.67
CA GLN A 403 30.19 -6.79 6.46
C GLN A 403 29.53 -5.53 7.01
N TRP A 404 29.59 -5.33 8.33
CA TRP A 404 29.21 -4.07 8.95
C TRP A 404 30.19 -2.97 8.57
N VAL A 405 29.68 -1.81 8.13
CA VAL A 405 30.53 -0.70 7.65
C VAL A 405 31.29 -0.01 8.78
N GLY A 406 30.75 -0.02 10.00
CA GLY A 406 31.38 0.57 11.18
C GLY A 406 30.61 1.77 11.74
N PRO A 407 31.17 2.44 12.76
CA PRO A 407 30.45 3.43 13.56
C PRO A 407 30.08 4.70 12.79
N SER A 408 30.77 5.03 11.70
CA SER A 408 30.47 6.19 10.86
C SER A 408 29.21 6.03 10.00
N ASP A 409 28.76 4.79 9.80
CA ASP A 409 27.52 4.44 9.10
C ASP A 409 26.94 3.17 9.75
N SER A 410 26.54 3.33 11.01
CA SER A 410 26.29 2.19 11.89
C SER A 410 25.13 1.29 11.44
N ALA A 411 24.20 1.79 10.63
CA ALA A 411 23.08 1.01 10.13
C ALA A 411 23.46 0.11 8.93
N ASN A 412 24.61 0.36 8.29
CA ASN A 412 24.95 -0.18 6.98
C ASN A 412 25.73 -1.50 7.05
N PHE A 413 25.28 -2.45 6.24
CA PHE A 413 25.91 -3.73 5.95
C PHE A 413 26.05 -3.92 4.44
N ASN A 414 27.23 -4.34 4.00
CA ASN A 414 27.50 -4.67 2.60
C ASN A 414 27.73 -6.17 2.44
N TYR A 415 27.04 -6.79 1.50
CA TYR A 415 27.30 -8.17 1.14
C TYR A 415 28.63 -8.28 0.37
N LEU A 416 29.56 -9.07 0.89
CA LEU A 416 30.89 -9.30 0.30
C LEU A 416 31.12 -10.77 -0.11
N GLY A 417 30.07 -11.59 -0.09
CA GLY A 417 30.15 -12.98 -0.55
C GLY A 417 30.32 -13.10 -2.06
N GLY A 418 30.51 -14.34 -2.52
CA GLY A 418 30.66 -14.66 -3.94
C GLY A 418 29.36 -14.56 -4.74
N ASN A 419 29.45 -14.81 -6.05
CA ASN A 419 28.32 -14.80 -6.99
C ASN A 419 27.60 -13.44 -7.12
N ILE A 420 28.37 -12.35 -7.04
CA ILE A 420 27.90 -10.99 -7.28
C ILE A 420 28.29 -10.51 -8.68
N ILE A 421 27.49 -9.60 -9.22
CA ILE A 421 27.72 -8.95 -10.51
C ILE A 421 27.75 -7.42 -10.34
N ASN A 422 28.47 -6.71 -11.21
CA ASN A 422 28.42 -5.25 -11.22
C ASN A 422 27.25 -4.78 -12.11
N ILE A 423 26.23 -4.19 -11.48
CA ILE A 423 25.01 -3.72 -12.16
C ILE A 423 24.92 -2.19 -12.27
N ARG A 424 25.89 -1.45 -11.72
CA ARG A 424 25.78 0.03 -11.64
C ARG A 424 25.88 0.69 -13.01
N ALA A 425 26.71 0.16 -13.91
CA ALA A 425 26.78 0.60 -15.30
C ALA A 425 25.50 0.21 -16.06
N ASP A 426 24.95 -0.97 -15.79
CA ASP A 426 23.70 -1.43 -16.39
C ASP A 426 22.51 -0.56 -15.96
N SER A 427 22.48 -0.08 -14.71
CA SER A 427 21.46 0.86 -14.25
C SER A 427 21.53 2.21 -14.97
N VAL A 428 22.73 2.67 -15.34
CA VAL A 428 22.90 3.88 -16.16
C VAL A 428 22.45 3.62 -17.59
N LEU A 429 22.83 2.49 -18.17
CA LEU A 429 22.40 2.09 -19.50
C LEU A 429 20.87 1.97 -19.59
N ALA A 430 20.23 1.42 -18.56
CA ALA A 430 18.78 1.32 -18.45
C ALA A 430 18.12 2.71 -18.56
N PHE A 431 18.65 3.71 -17.85
CA PHE A 431 18.15 5.08 -18.00
C PHE A 431 18.42 5.67 -19.38
N GLN A 432 19.62 5.49 -19.95
CA GLN A 432 19.94 6.01 -21.28
C GLN A 432 19.02 5.41 -22.36
N GLN A 433 18.65 4.14 -22.22
CA GLN A 433 17.66 3.49 -23.07
C GLN A 433 16.26 4.06 -22.87
N LEU A 434 15.82 4.18 -21.61
CA LEU A 434 14.51 4.74 -21.26
C LEU A 434 14.37 6.19 -21.74
N TRP A 435 15.40 7.01 -21.57
CA TRP A 435 15.43 8.39 -22.04
C TRP A 435 15.27 8.47 -23.55
N ASN A 436 16.10 7.74 -24.30
CA ASN A 436 16.08 7.76 -25.77
C ASN A 436 14.77 7.25 -26.36
N LEU A 437 14.12 6.30 -25.68
CA LEU A 437 12.81 5.81 -26.08
C LEU A 437 11.76 6.94 -26.02
N ASN A 438 11.83 7.77 -24.99
CA ASN A 438 10.83 8.80 -24.71
C ASN A 438 11.18 10.19 -25.25
N ASN A 439 12.41 10.37 -25.75
CA ASN A 439 12.92 11.66 -26.25
C ASN A 439 13.63 11.44 -27.60
N PRO A 440 12.89 11.11 -28.67
CA PRO A 440 13.48 10.72 -29.96
C PRO A 440 14.30 11.85 -30.61
N THR A 441 14.01 13.11 -30.27
CA THR A 441 14.70 14.31 -30.78
C THR A 441 15.85 14.79 -29.90
N ASP A 442 15.98 14.29 -28.66
CA ASP A 442 17.08 14.62 -27.72
C ASP A 442 17.71 13.33 -27.21
N ARG A 443 18.53 12.67 -28.03
CA ARG A 443 19.12 11.37 -27.69
C ARG A 443 20.47 11.51 -26.99
N ILE A 444 20.76 10.59 -26.08
CA ILE A 444 22.07 10.40 -25.45
C ILE A 444 22.71 9.07 -25.83
N LYS A 445 24.03 9.01 -25.66
CA LYS A 445 24.78 7.77 -25.87
C LYS A 445 24.37 6.71 -24.85
N GLN A 446 24.15 5.48 -25.32
CA GLN A 446 23.79 4.31 -24.50
C GLN A 446 25.04 3.47 -24.21
N ASP A 447 25.92 3.97 -23.36
CA ASP A 447 27.21 3.33 -23.04
C ASP A 447 27.37 2.94 -21.55
N GLY A 448 26.34 3.14 -20.73
CA GLY A 448 26.37 2.85 -19.30
C GLY A 448 27.26 3.81 -18.50
N ILE A 449 27.75 4.90 -19.10
CA ILE A 449 28.61 5.88 -18.45
C ILE A 449 27.77 7.03 -17.90
N TYR A 450 27.88 7.25 -16.58
CA TYR A 450 27.27 8.42 -15.95
C TYR A 450 28.14 9.66 -16.18
N ASN A 451 27.73 10.52 -17.11
CA ASN A 451 28.39 11.78 -17.48
C ASN A 451 27.42 12.97 -17.33
N ALA A 452 27.88 14.18 -17.65
CA ALA A 452 27.08 15.41 -17.54
C ALA A 452 25.79 15.36 -18.38
N GLU A 453 25.83 14.76 -19.57
CA GLU A 453 24.67 14.63 -20.46
C GLU A 453 23.60 13.69 -19.86
N THR A 454 24.03 12.55 -19.29
CA THR A 454 23.16 11.61 -18.58
C THR A 454 22.56 12.26 -17.33
N GLU A 455 23.35 12.99 -16.55
CA GLU A 455 22.88 13.67 -15.34
C GLU A 455 21.84 14.75 -15.66
N LEU A 456 22.11 15.61 -16.65
CA LEU A 456 21.20 16.67 -17.07
C LEU A 456 19.81 16.13 -17.40
N ARG A 457 19.75 14.99 -18.09
CA ARG A 457 18.50 14.38 -18.54
C ARG A 457 17.80 13.61 -17.43
N LEU A 458 18.57 12.95 -16.56
CA LEU A 458 17.99 12.33 -15.37
C LEU A 458 17.37 13.38 -14.45
N ASN A 459 18.00 14.56 -14.31
CA ASN A 459 17.44 15.71 -13.60
C ASN A 459 16.18 16.28 -14.25
N ASN A 460 16.08 16.19 -15.57
CA ASN A 460 14.93 16.67 -16.34
C ASN A 460 13.81 15.64 -16.52
N SER A 461 14.02 14.41 -16.06
CA SER A 461 13.00 13.36 -16.15
C SER A 461 11.83 13.67 -15.22
N PRO A 462 10.58 13.34 -15.63
CA PRO A 462 9.41 13.43 -14.76
C PRO A 462 9.57 12.46 -13.58
N VAL A 463 9.23 12.90 -12.36
CA VAL A 463 9.35 12.05 -11.16
C VAL A 463 8.41 10.84 -11.21
N ASP A 464 7.28 10.96 -11.90
CA ASP A 464 6.30 9.90 -12.10
C ASP A 464 6.71 8.88 -13.20
N GLY A 465 7.77 9.17 -13.95
CA GLY A 465 8.22 8.36 -15.08
C GLY A 465 7.68 8.86 -16.43
N PHE A 466 8.17 8.27 -17.51
CA PHE A 466 7.85 8.66 -18.89
C PHE A 466 6.56 7.98 -19.41
N PRO A 467 5.94 8.51 -20.49
CA PRO A 467 4.78 7.88 -21.08
C PRO A 467 5.01 6.49 -21.57
N LYS A 468 4.03 5.61 -21.41
CA LYS A 468 3.99 4.40 -22.22
C LYS A 468 3.40 4.75 -23.56
N GLU A 469 4.08 4.37 -24.63
CA GLU A 469 3.44 4.34 -25.94
C GLU A 469 2.22 3.40 -25.84
N SER A 470 1.07 3.93 -26.22
CA SER A 470 -0.23 3.26 -26.29
C SER A 470 -0.24 2.11 -27.28
#